data_AF-A0A931N8M9-F1
#
_entry.id   AF-A0A931N8M9-F1
#
_cell.length_a   1.000
_cell.length_b   1.000
_cell.length_c   1.000
_cell.angle_alpha   90.00
_cell.angle_beta   90.00
_cell.angle_gamma   90.00
#
_symmetry.space_group_name_H-M   'P 1'
#
loop_
_entity.id
_entity.type
_entity.pdbx_description
1 polymer ?
#
loop_
_entity_poly.entity_id
_entity_poly.type
_entity_poly.pdbx_seq_one_letter_code
_entity_poly.pdbx_strand_id
1 'polypeptide(L)'
;MKMARGPKRPTRDEFELEELGERLVEAYQGETELQLTVWNWDELVYGKIVKMDSRTKLVHVEYNGETTKVPFMDIMKVASSA
;
A
#
# COMPACT_ATOMS: atom_id res chain seq x y z
N MET A 1 -7.79 30.35 -11.74
CA MET A 1 -7.04 29.08 -11.83
C MET A 1 -7.80 28.00 -11.08
N LYS A 2 -8.31 26.98 -11.77
CA LYS A 2 -8.89 25.80 -11.10
C LYS A 2 -7.74 24.82 -10.88
N MET A 3 -7.25 24.72 -9.64
CA MET A 3 -6.45 23.55 -9.25
C MET A 3 -7.30 22.34 -9.55
N ALA A 4 -6.89 21.54 -10.53
CA ALA A 4 -7.43 20.21 -10.73
C ALA A 4 -7.09 19.43 -9.47
N ARG A 5 -8.02 19.44 -8.51
CA ARG A 5 -7.99 18.52 -7.38
C ARG A 5 -8.14 17.17 -8.07
N GLY A 6 -7.10 16.34 -8.01
CA GLY A 6 -7.26 14.92 -8.32
C GLY A 6 -8.45 14.35 -7.54
N PRO A 7 -8.86 13.11 -7.83
CA PRO A 7 -9.95 12.48 -7.09
C PRO A 7 -9.78 12.70 -5.58
N LYS A 8 -10.86 12.83 -4.81
CA LYS A 8 -10.67 12.83 -3.36
C LYS A 8 -10.16 11.43 -2.99
N ARG A 9 -9.12 11.35 -2.15
CA ARG A 9 -8.75 10.10 -1.50
C ARG A 9 -10.01 9.51 -0.85
N PRO A 10 -10.22 8.18 -0.93
CA PRO A 10 -11.31 7.56 -0.23
C PRO A 10 -11.15 7.82 1.28
N THR A 11 -12.25 8.19 1.94
CA THR A 11 -12.31 8.17 3.39
C THR A 11 -12.43 6.71 3.80
N ARG A 12 -11.58 6.27 4.73
CA ARG A 12 -11.68 4.96 5.37
C ARG A 12 -11.96 5.12 6.84
N ASP A 13 -12.77 4.22 7.38
CA ASP A 13 -12.97 4.14 8.82
C ASP A 13 -11.80 3.43 9.53
N GLU A 14 -11.82 3.44 10.85
CA GLU A 14 -10.75 2.85 11.67
C GLU A 14 -10.66 1.33 11.48
N PHE A 15 -11.79 0.65 11.25
CA PHE A 15 -11.84 -0.79 11.06
C PHE A 15 -11.20 -1.19 9.72
N GLU A 16 -11.51 -0.47 8.64
CA GLU A 16 -10.88 -0.67 7.33
C GLU A 16 -9.37 -0.44 7.37
N LEU A 17 -8.91 0.56 8.15
CA LEU A 17 -7.49 0.85 8.33
C LEU A 17 -6.78 -0.23 9.15
N GLU A 18 -7.44 -0.73 10.19
CA GLU A 18 -6.93 -1.83 11.02
C GLU A 18 -6.78 -3.11 10.20
N GLU A 19 -7.82 -3.53 9.47
CA GLU A 19 -7.80 -4.72 8.60
C GLU A 19 -6.71 -4.61 7.53
N LEU A 20 -6.55 -3.43 6.91
CA LEU A 20 -5.48 -3.20 5.95
C LEU A 20 -4.09 -3.33 6.60
N GLY A 21 -3.93 -2.76 7.79
CA GLY A 21 -2.71 -2.84 8.58
C GLY A 21 -2.34 -4.27 8.92
N GLU A 22 -3.30 -5.06 9.40
CA GLU A 22 -3.13 -6.48 9.72
C GLU A 22 -2.63 -7.26 8.49
N ARG A 23 -3.29 -7.12 7.33
CA ARG A 23 -2.87 -7.81 6.11
C ARG A 23 -1.45 -7.45 5.65
N LEU A 24 -1.05 -6.19 5.79
CA LEU A 24 0.31 -5.75 5.46
C LEU A 24 1.33 -6.33 6.45
N VAL A 25 0.99 -6.40 7.73
CA VAL A 25 1.83 -7.01 8.76
C VAL A 25 1.99 -8.51 8.53
N GLU A 26 0.90 -9.21 8.24
CA GLU A 26 0.92 -10.64 7.89
C GLU A 26 1.82 -10.90 6.68
N ALA A 27 1.67 -10.12 5.60
CA ALA A 27 2.51 -10.29 4.42
C ALA A 27 3.99 -9.96 4.67
N TYR A 28 4.27 -8.94 5.48
CA TYR A 28 5.64 -8.60 5.88
C TYR A 28 6.29 -9.72 6.71
N GLN A 29 5.57 -10.27 7.70
CA GLN A 29 6.08 -11.33 8.56
C GLN A 29 6.17 -12.68 7.83
N GLY A 30 5.25 -12.95 6.91
CA GLY A 30 5.23 -14.16 6.10
C GLY A 30 6.18 -14.11 4.89
N GLU A 31 6.86 -12.98 4.65
CA GLU A 31 7.70 -12.74 3.47
C GLU A 31 6.99 -13.09 2.14
N THR A 32 5.68 -12.84 2.09
CA THR A 32 4.83 -13.20 0.96
C THR A 32 4.80 -12.09 -0.09
N GLU A 33 4.63 -12.51 -1.34
CA GLU A 33 4.35 -11.58 -2.44
C GLU A 33 2.89 -11.13 -2.38
N LEU A 34 2.68 -9.86 -2.68
CA LEU A 34 1.36 -9.26 -2.71
C LEU A 34 1.23 -8.25 -3.86
N GLN A 35 -0.02 -7.87 -4.08
CA GLN A 35 -0.39 -6.83 -5.01
C GLN A 35 -1.15 -5.74 -4.27
N LEU A 36 -0.66 -4.51 -4.39
CA LEU A 36 -1.29 -3.30 -3.84
C LEU A 36 -2.01 -2.54 -4.96
N THR A 37 -3.26 -2.20 -4.71
CA THR A 37 -3.95 -1.14 -5.46
C THR A 37 -3.69 0.17 -4.75
N VAL A 38 -3.12 1.15 -5.45
CA VAL A 38 -2.74 2.44 -4.86
C VAL A 38 -3.61 3.55 -5.45
N TRP A 39 -4.12 4.41 -4.58
CA TRP A 39 -4.97 5.52 -4.96
C TRP A 39 -4.21 6.48 -5.88
N ASN A 40 -4.84 6.85 -6.99
CA ASN A 40 -4.29 7.76 -8.01
C ASN A 40 -3.00 7.24 -8.69
N TRP A 41 -2.80 5.92 -8.67
CA TRP A 41 -1.78 5.23 -9.47
C TRP A 41 -2.50 4.34 -10.49
N ASP A 42 -2.09 4.42 -11.75
CA ASP A 42 -2.68 3.59 -12.81
C ASP A 42 -2.17 2.14 -12.74
N GLU A 43 -0.95 1.96 -12.22
CA GLU A 43 -0.30 0.66 -12.09
C GLU A 43 -0.43 0.10 -10.66
N LEU A 44 -0.56 -1.22 -10.60
CA LEU A 44 -0.54 -1.99 -9.36
C LEU A 44 0.91 -2.13 -8.88
N VAL A 45 1.10 -2.08 -7.57
CA VAL A 45 2.44 -2.35 -6.99
C VAL A 45 2.49 -3.82 -6.61
N TYR A 46 3.39 -4.57 -7.25
CA TYR A 46 3.62 -5.99 -6.96
C TYR A 46 4.95 -6.15 -6.21
N GLY A 47 5.02 -7.14 -5.31
CA GLY A 47 6.27 -7.56 -4.68
C GLY A 47 6.13 -7.95 -3.22
N LYS A 48 7.26 -8.02 -2.51
CA LYS A 48 7.32 -8.34 -1.09
C LYS A 48 7.48 -7.07 -0.26
N ILE A 49 6.81 -6.98 0.87
CA ILE A 49 7.07 -5.88 1.81
C ILE A 49 8.43 -6.14 2.45
N VAL A 50 9.34 -5.18 2.34
CA VAL A 50 10.69 -5.26 2.96
C VAL A 50 10.83 -4.31 4.15
N LYS A 51 9.95 -3.32 4.27
CA LYS A 51 9.92 -2.39 5.41
C LYS A 51 8.57 -1.70 5.54
N MET A 52 8.08 -1.55 6.77
CA MET A 52 6.99 -0.63 7.12
C MET A 52 7.53 0.47 8.02
N ASP A 53 7.62 1.70 7.50
CA ASP A 53 8.19 2.84 8.22
C ASP A 53 7.07 3.62 8.94
N SER A 54 6.87 3.35 10.22
CA SER A 54 5.80 3.96 11.03
C SER A 54 5.92 5.47 11.21
N ARG A 55 7.14 6.03 11.04
CA ARG A 55 7.43 7.47 11.13
C ARG A 55 6.99 8.22 9.89
N THR A 56 7.27 7.67 8.71
CA THR A 56 6.91 8.27 7.41
C THR A 56 5.59 7.76 6.85
N LYS A 57 4.99 6.73 7.48
CA LYS A 57 3.79 6.03 7.02
C LYS A 57 3.95 5.45 5.61
N LEU A 58 5.17 5.02 5.26
CA LEU A 58 5.50 4.39 3.99
C LEU A 58 5.65 2.88 4.15
N VAL A 59 5.09 2.15 3.19
CA VAL A 59 5.31 0.72 2.99
C VAL A 59 6.28 0.57 1.82
N HIS A 60 7.38 -0.14 2.03
CA HIS A 60 8.38 -0.40 1.02
C HIS A 60 8.14 -1.79 0.44
N VAL A 61 7.84 -1.85 -0.84
CA VAL A 61 7.64 -3.09 -1.59
C VAL A 61 8.82 -3.29 -2.52
N GLU A 62 9.48 -4.44 -2.44
CA GLU A 62 10.57 -4.81 -3.32
C GLU A 62 10.11 -5.82 -4.36
N TYR A 63 10.48 -5.56 -5.61
CA TYR A 63 10.26 -6.46 -6.73
C TYR A 63 11.36 -6.30 -7.77
N ASN A 64 11.93 -7.42 -8.23
CA ASN A 64 13.03 -7.46 -9.21
C ASN A 64 14.22 -6.54 -8.86
N GLY A 65 14.53 -6.37 -7.57
CA GLY A 65 15.63 -5.52 -7.10
C GLY A 65 15.31 -4.03 -7.05
N GLU A 66 14.08 -3.63 -7.37
CA GLU A 66 13.61 -2.25 -7.22
C GLU A 66 12.70 -2.11 -6.01
N THR A 67 12.89 -1.04 -5.24
CA THR A 67 12.03 -0.72 -4.08
C THR A 67 11.05 0.39 -4.42
N THR A 68 9.77 0.06 -4.44
CA THR A 68 8.65 1.01 -4.55
C THR A 68 8.18 1.43 -3.16
N LYS A 69 8.09 2.74 -2.91
CA LYS A 69 7.61 3.29 -1.64
C LYS A 69 6.17 3.77 -1.80
N VAL A 70 5.26 3.19 -1.02
CA VAL A 70 3.83 3.47 -1.11
C VAL A 70 3.34 4.05 0.21
N PRO A 71 2.66 5.22 0.22
CA PRO A 71 2.02 5.73 1.42
C PRO A 71 0.91 4.79 1.89
N PHE A 72 0.90 4.42 3.18
CA PHE A 72 -0.12 3.54 3.76
C PHE A 72 -1.54 4.03 3.48
N MET A 73 -1.76 5.34 3.64
CA MET A 73 -3.07 5.98 3.39
C MET A 73 -3.53 5.89 1.94
N ASP A 74 -2.62 5.62 1.00
CA ASP A 74 -2.94 5.51 -0.42
C ASP A 74 -3.18 4.06 -0.84
N ILE A 75 -2.87 3.04 -0.01
CA ILE A 75 -3.06 1.63 -0.36
C ILE A 75 -4.55 1.26 -0.28
N MET A 76 -5.28 1.27 -1.40
CA MET A 76 -6.70 0.97 -1.46
C MET A 76 -7.06 -0.51 -1.26
N LYS A 77 -6.17 -1.43 -1.61
CA LYS A 77 -6.43 -2.88 -1.48
C LYS A 77 -5.13 -3.65 -1.42
N VAL A 78 -5.12 -4.73 -0.63
CA VAL A 78 -4.08 -5.76 -0.62
C VAL A 78 -4.69 -7.06 -1.14
N ALA A 79 -4.07 -7.66 -2.13
CA ALA A 79 -4.37 -9.00 -2.59
C ALA A 79 -3.13 -9.88 -2.45
N SER A 80 -3.28 -11.06 -1.87
CA SER A 80 -2.23 -12.08 -1.84
C SER A 80 -2.12 -12.68 -3.24
N SER A 81 -0.91 -12.84 -3.77
CA SER A 81 -0.69 -13.75 -4.89
C SER A 81 -0.80 -15.18 -4.33
N ALA A 82 -1.87 -15.88 -4.71
CA ALA A 82 -2.07 -17.29 -4.36
C ALA A 82 -1.07 -18.19 -5.09
#